data_AF-A0A7G2TPY0-F1
#
_entry.id   AF-A0A7G2TPY0-F1
#
_cell.length_a   1.000
_cell.length_b   1.000
_cell.length_c   1.000
_cell.angle_alpha   90.00
_cell.angle_beta   90.00
_cell.angle_gamma   90.00
#
_symmetry.space_group_name_H-M   'P 1'
#
loop_
_entity.id
_entity.type
_entity.pdbx_description
1 polymer ?
#
loop_
_entity_poly.entity_id
_entity_poly.type
_entity_poly.pdbx_seq_one_letter_code
_entity_poly.pdbx_strand_id
1 'polypeptide(L)' 'MSALHAPAFEIWRESVGIPHIRAKSDAAAWEGLGCMHVRDRLFQMDLTRRRAWLGGRMGRTRGAAR' A
#
# COMPACT_ATOMS: atom_id res chain seq x y z
N MET A 1 -14.03 -4.83 23.04
CA MET A 1 -12.77 -4.11 22.78
C MET A 1 -11.75 -5.13 22.31
N SER A 2 -11.52 -5.25 21.00
CA SER A 2 -10.56 -6.24 20.49
C SER A 2 -9.15 -5.82 20.90
N ALA A 3 -8.41 -6.73 21.55
CA ALA A 3 -7.00 -6.50 21.85
C ALA A 3 -6.25 -6.29 20.53
N LEU A 4 -5.58 -5.14 20.39
CA LEU A 4 -4.68 -4.90 19.27
C LEU A 4 -3.50 -5.85 19.45
N HIS A 5 -3.43 -6.90 18.63
CA HIS A 5 -2.25 -7.73 18.55
C HIS A 5 -1.09 -6.86 18.04
N ALA A 6 0.03 -6.85 18.77
CA ALA A 6 1.21 -6.14 18.29
C ALA A 6 1.62 -6.73 16.93
N PRO A 7 1.89 -5.90 15.92
CA PRO A 7 2.31 -6.42 14.62
C PRO A 7 3.62 -7.22 14.79
N ALA A 8 3.71 -8.38 14.12
CA ALA A 8 4.90 -9.23 14.14
C ALA A 8 6.05 -8.68 13.27
N PHE A 9 6.03 -7.38 12.96
CA PHE A 9 6.96 -6.67 12.12
C PHE A 9 7.17 -5.23 12.62
N GLU A 10 8.32 -4.67 12.32
CA GLU A 10 8.70 -3.29 12.63
C GLU A 10 8.93 -2.50 11.34
N ILE A 11 8.62 -1.20 11.39
CA ILE A 11 8.76 -0.29 10.26
C ILE A 11 9.41 1.01 10.73
N TRP A 12 10.44 1.43 10.01
CA TRP A 12 11.03 2.76 10.17
C TRP A 12 11.30 3.36 8.79
N ARG A 13 11.54 4.68 8.77
CA ARG A 13 11.84 5.42 7.54
C ARG A 13 13.15 6.16 7.69
N GLU A 14 13.93 6.18 6.62
CA GLU A 14 15.10 7.03 6.52
C GLU A 14 14.69 8.49 6.25
N SER A 15 15.68 9.39 6.28
CA SER A 15 15.47 10.83 6.06
C SER A 15 14.80 11.15 4.72
N VAL A 16 15.05 10.34 3.70
CA VAL A 16 14.44 10.47 2.36
C VAL A 16 13.08 9.77 2.22
N GLY A 17 12.57 9.16 3.30
CA GLY A 17 11.23 8.58 3.38
C GLY A 17 11.11 7.13 2.92
N ILE A 18 12.21 6.47 2.54
CA ILE A 18 12.26 5.05 2.16
C ILE A 18 11.89 4.19 3.38
N PRO A 19 10.86 3.33 3.29
CA PRO A 19 10.46 2.46 4.39
C PRO A 19 11.31 1.18 4.42
N HIS A 20 11.82 0.84 5.60
CA HIS A 20 12.45 -0.44 5.88
C HIS A 20 11.51 -1.27 6.75
N ILE A 21 11.43 -2.56 6.46
CA ILE A 21 10.56 -3.50 7.15
C ILE A 21 11.43 -4.62 7.71
N ARG A 22 11.29 -4.91 9.00
CA ARG A 22 11.96 -6.03 9.66
C ARG A 22 10.92 -6.93 10.29
N ALA A 23 10.97 -8.22 9.95
CA ALA A 23 10.05 -9.23 10.45
C ALA A 23 10.80 -10.53 10.74
N LYS A 24 10.23 -11.37 11.60
CA LYS A 24 10.80 -12.69 11.95
C LYS A 24 10.30 -13.83 11.05
N SER A 25 9.29 -13.57 10.22
CA SER A 25 8.72 -14.52 9.27
C SER A 25 8.37 -13.83 7.96
N ASP A 26 8.36 -14.60 6.88
CA ASP A 26 7.98 -14.08 5.56
C ASP A 26 6.53 -13.59 5.56
N ALA A 27 5.63 -14.28 6.25
CA ALA A 27 4.23 -13.88 6.38
C ALA A 27 4.11 -12.47 7.00
N ALA A 28 4.83 -12.20 8.10
CA ALA A 28 4.83 -10.89 8.73
C ALA A 28 5.53 -9.83 7.86
N ALA A 29 6.54 -10.21 7.06
CA ALA A 29 7.16 -9.31 6.09
C ALA A 29 6.17 -8.89 4.99
N TRP A 30 5.39 -9.85 4.46
CA TRP A 30 4.36 -9.57 3.45
C TRP A 30 3.24 -8.69 4.00
N GLU A 31 2.81 -8.90 5.25
CA GLU A 31 1.86 -8.02 5.94
C GLU A 31 2.40 -6.59 6.07
N GLY A 32 3.64 -6.44 6.55
CA GLY A 32 4.30 -5.14 6.63
C GLY A 32 4.44 -4.44 5.27
N LEU A 33 4.75 -5.21 4.23
CA LEU A 33 4.88 -4.72 2.87
C LEU A 33 3.53 -4.21 2.32
N GLY A 34 2.45 -4.96 2.55
CA GLY A 34 1.10 -4.54 2.18
C GLY A 34 0.69 -3.25 2.89
N CYS A 35 1.02 -3.14 4.19
CA CYS A 35 0.76 -1.94 4.97
C CYS A 35 1.46 -0.69 4.39
N MET A 36 2.75 -0.79 4.03
CA MET A 36 3.48 0.34 3.42
C MET A 36 2.99 0.67 2.01
N HIS A 37 2.67 -0.34 1.21
CA HIS A 37 2.12 -0.11 -0.13
C HIS A 37 0.79 0.65 -0.07
N VAL A 38 -0.14 0.27 0.81
CA VAL A 38 -1.40 1.01 0.95
C VAL A 38 -1.14 2.42 1.47
N ARG A 39 -0.30 2.57 2.50
CA ARG A 39 -0.01 3.88 3.09
C ARG A 39 0.57 4.88 2.08
N ASP A 40 1.49 4.44 1.24
CA ASP A 40 2.24 5.35 0.36
C ASP A 40 1.68 5.38 -1.07
N ARG A 41 1.01 4.30 -1.50
CA ARG A 41 0.67 4.05 -2.91
C ARG A 41 -0.78 3.64 -3.14
N LEU A 42 -1.69 3.79 -2.16
CA LEU A 42 -3.11 3.38 -2.30
C LEU A 42 -3.74 3.87 -3.61
N PHE A 43 -3.59 5.16 -3.93
CA PHE A 43 -4.16 5.71 -5.15
C PHE A 43 -3.55 5.09 -6.41
N GLN A 44 -2.23 4.91 -6.44
CA GLN A 44 -1.54 4.27 -7.58
C GLN A 44 -1.94 2.80 -7.74
N MET A 45 -2.04 2.05 -6.64
CA MET A 45 -2.50 0.66 -6.64
C MET A 45 -3.94 0.55 -7.14
N ASP A 46 -4.83 1.40 -6.64
CA ASP A 46 -6.24 1.40 -7.03
C ASP A 46 -6.42 1.75 -8.52
N LEU A 47 -5.73 2.79 -9.01
CA LEU A 47 -5.74 3.13 -10.43
C LEU A 47 -5.16 2.01 -11.30
N THR A 48 -4.06 1.40 -10.89
CA THR A 48 -3.42 0.30 -11.64
C THR A 48 -4.35 -0.90 -11.73
N ARG A 49 -4.99 -1.27 -10.61
CA ARG A 49 -6.00 -2.33 -10.55
C ARG A 49 -7.19 -2.03 -11.48
N ARG A 50 -7.73 -0.81 -11.43
CA ARG A 50 -8.85 -0.41 -12.29
C ARG A 50 -8.45 -0.39 -13.76
N ARG A 51 -7.22 0.02 -14.09
CA ARG A 51 -6.70 0.01 -15.47
C ARG A 51 -6.59 -1.41 -16.01
N ALA A 52 -6.07 -2.34 -15.21
CA ALA A 52 -5.96 -3.75 -15.56
C ALA A 52 -7.35 -4.36 -15.83
N TRP A 53 -8.34 -4.04 -14.99
CA TRP A 53 -9.71 -4.55 -15.14
C TRP A 53 -10.48 -3.93 -16.32
N LEU A 54 -10.27 -2.64 -16.64
CA LEU A 54 -10.97 -1.91 -17.71
C LEU A 54 -10.29 -2.00 -19.09
N GLY A 55 -9.34 -2.90 -19.29
CA GLY A 55 -8.64 -3.06 -20.57
C GLY A 55 -7.93 -1.78 -21.04
N GLY A 56 -7.46 -0.95 -20.10
CA GLY A 56 -6.76 0.31 -20.43
C GLY A 56 -7.62 1.55 -20.65
N ARG A 57 -8.96 1.49 -20.55
CA ARG A 57 -9.84 2.67 -20.67
C ARG A 57 -9.86 3.53 -19.39
N MET A 58 -8.81 4.33 -19.20
CA MET A 58 -8.65 5.32 -18.12
C MET A 58 -9.40 6.64 -18.44
N GLY A 59 -10.66 6.56 -18.88
CA GLY A 59 -11.41 7.73 -19.36
C GLY A 59 -12.30 8.43 -18.33
N ARG A 60 -12.55 7.81 -17.17
CA ARG A 60 -13.67 8.20 -16.28
C ARG A 60 -13.28 8.58 -14.84
N THR A 61 -12.00 8.67 -14.52
CA THR A 61 -11.51 9.00 -13.16
C THR A 61 -10.94 10.41 -13.02
N ARG A 62 -10.68 11.12 -14.13
CA ARG A 62 -10.58 12.58 -14.09
C ARG A 62 -12.00 13.11 -14.06
N GLY A 63 -12.46 13.59 -12.90
CA GLY A 63 -13.59 14.51 -12.88
C GLY A 63 -13.31 15.59 -13.92
N ALA A 64 -14.30 15.88 -14.78
CA ALA A 64 -14.20 16.95 -15.74
C ALA A 64 -13.85 18.23 -14.96
N ALA A 65 -12.59 18.67 -15.06
CA ALA A 65 -12.23 20.02 -14.70
C ALA A 65 -12.93 20.90 -15.74
N ARG A 66 -13.99 21.57 -15.30
CA ARG A 66 -14.52 22.73 -16.00
C ARG A 66 -13.56 23.88 -15.87
#